data_AF-A0A816GL82-F1
#
_entry.id   AF-A0A816GL82-F1
#
_cell.length_a   1.000
_cell.length_b   1.000
_cell.length_c   1.000
_cell.angle_alpha   90.00
_cell.angle_beta   90.00
_cell.angle_gamma   90.00
#
_symmetry.space_group_name_H-M   'P 1'
#
loop_
_entity.id
_entity.type
_entity.pdbx_description
1 polymer ?
#
loop_
_entity_poly.entity_id
_entity_poly.type
_entity_poly.pdbx_seq_one_letter_code
_entity_poly.pdbx_strand_id
1 'polypeptide(L)'
;LDPSVQKQLADIFLLDSNDSVNNSTLASDDKITTTSTNDINDMILKHMSHILHVLEPIILNKIEHRLSKTELVINELDVRLNDIERYNRSFNLRFLNVPVERDEDPIQTVANIGYKLGLSIDYCDIENAHRIPIRLLAPDNIGSSLAKTAHPVLIAR
;
A
#
# COMPACT_ATOMS: atom_id res chain seq x y z
N LEU A 1 8.00 -6.43 28.18
CA LEU A 1 7.06 -7.56 28.37
C LEU A 1 6.53 -7.48 29.78
N ASP A 2 5.23 -7.76 29.96
CA ASP A 2 4.58 -7.80 31.28
C ASP A 2 5.25 -8.88 32.17
N PRO A 3 5.62 -8.57 33.43
CA PRO A 3 6.20 -9.53 34.37
C PRO A 3 5.37 -10.81 34.55
N SER A 4 4.05 -10.72 34.40
CA SER A 4 3.13 -11.85 34.48
C SER A 4 3.33 -12.84 33.33
N VAL A 5 3.60 -12.32 32.12
CA VAL A 5 3.84 -13.12 30.91
C VAL A 5 5.22 -13.80 30.95
N GLN A 6 6.22 -13.14 31.57
CA GLN A 6 7.54 -13.74 31.76
C GLN A 6 7.52 -14.90 32.76
N LYS A 7 6.71 -14.79 33.82
CA LYS A 7 6.53 -15.87 34.80
C LYS A 7 5.83 -17.09 34.18
N GLN A 8 4.81 -16.87 33.35
CA GLN A 8 4.11 -17.95 32.65
C GLN A 8 5.01 -18.68 31.64
N LEU A 9 5.92 -17.97 30.96
CA LEU A 9 6.91 -18.59 30.08
C LEU A 9 7.98 -19.40 30.85
N ALA A 10 8.33 -18.98 32.07
CA ALA A 10 9.30 -19.70 32.91
C ALA A 10 8.74 -21.00 33.49
N ASP A 11 7.46 -21.01 33.88
CA ASP A 11 6.78 -22.21 34.39
C ASP A 11 6.61 -23.29 33.30
N ILE A 12 6.53 -22.88 32.02
CA ILE A 12 6.51 -23.80 30.87
C ILE A 12 7.88 -24.46 30.63
N PHE A 13 8.98 -23.79 30.94
CA PHE A 13 10.35 -24.30 30.69
C PHE A 13 10.85 -25.27 31.78
N LEU A 14 10.22 -25.28 32.95
CA LEU A 14 10.62 -26.12 34.10
C LEU A 14 10.02 -27.54 34.10
N LEU A 15 9.15 -27.87 33.14
CA LEU A 15 8.53 -29.20 33.02
C LEU A 15 9.39 -30.25 32.29
N ASP A 16 10.59 -29.89 31.80
CA ASP A 16 11.41 -30.72 30.91
C ASP A 16 12.65 -31.36 31.59
N SER A 17 12.62 -31.63 32.91
CA SER A 17 13.84 -32.09 33.62
C SER A 17 13.66 -33.23 34.63
N ASN A 18 12.57 -34.00 34.60
CA ASN A 18 12.49 -35.22 35.39
C ASN A 18 11.88 -36.35 34.56
N ASP A 19 12.72 -37.19 33.94
CA ASP A 19 12.40 -38.60 33.75
C ASP A 19 13.67 -39.46 33.65
N SER A 20 13.96 -40.13 34.75
CA SER A 20 14.90 -41.24 34.84
C SER A 20 14.37 -42.22 35.91
N VAL A 21 13.40 -43.07 35.56
CA VAL A 21 13.14 -44.31 36.32
C VAL A 21 12.64 -45.43 35.41
N ASN A 22 13.56 -46.34 35.09
CA ASN A 22 13.48 -47.82 35.01
C ASN A 22 12.26 -48.55 34.40
N ASN A 23 12.59 -49.36 33.40
CA ASN A 23 11.82 -50.50 32.87
C ASN A 23 11.53 -51.59 33.92
N SER A 24 10.29 -52.08 33.98
CA SER A 24 9.99 -53.48 34.33
C SER A 24 8.61 -53.94 33.81
N THR A 25 8.65 -54.87 32.86
CA THR A 25 7.80 -56.09 32.67
C THR A 25 6.27 -56.10 32.85
N LEU A 26 5.65 -56.80 31.86
CA LEU A 26 4.49 -57.72 31.92
C LEU A 26 3.07 -57.18 31.62
N ALA A 27 2.72 -57.32 30.33
CA ALA A 27 1.55 -58.05 29.85
C ALA A 27 0.23 -57.81 30.61
N SER A 28 -0.25 -56.56 30.59
CA SER A 28 -1.65 -56.20 30.81
C SER A 28 -2.08 -54.99 29.98
N ASP A 29 -1.35 -54.71 28.89
CA ASP A 29 -1.09 -53.34 28.44
C ASP A 29 -2.06 -52.72 27.43
N ASP A 30 -3.09 -53.38 26.90
CA ASP A 30 -3.89 -52.77 25.82
C ASP A 30 -5.00 -51.80 26.29
N LYS A 31 -5.44 -51.87 27.56
CA LYS A 31 -6.48 -50.96 28.10
C LYS A 31 -5.96 -49.81 28.95
N ILE A 32 -4.83 -50.00 29.62
CA ILE A 32 -4.25 -48.98 30.51
C ILE A 32 -3.46 -47.94 29.69
N THR A 33 -2.76 -48.38 28.64
CA THR A 33 -2.03 -47.49 27.73
C THR A 33 -2.98 -46.58 26.95
N THR A 34 -4.07 -47.13 26.41
CA THR A 34 -5.04 -46.38 25.59
C THR A 34 -5.79 -45.30 26.36
N THR A 35 -6.12 -45.55 27.63
CA THR A 35 -6.81 -44.56 28.48
C THR A 35 -5.87 -43.41 28.86
N SER A 36 -4.63 -43.74 29.25
CA SER A 36 -3.61 -42.74 29.58
C SER A 36 -3.15 -41.91 28.37
N THR A 37 -3.06 -42.51 27.18
CA THR A 37 -2.73 -41.78 25.94
C THR A 37 -3.84 -40.82 25.52
N ASN A 38 -5.11 -41.16 25.77
CA ASN A 38 -6.23 -40.30 25.44
C ASN A 38 -6.27 -39.05 26.34
N ASP A 39 -6.00 -39.19 27.63
CA ASP A 39 -5.93 -38.07 28.57
C ASP A 39 -4.77 -37.10 28.23
N ILE A 40 -3.62 -37.66 27.82
CA ILE A 40 -2.47 -36.87 27.36
C ILE A 40 -2.81 -36.14 26.06
N ASN A 41 -3.47 -36.80 25.11
CA ASN A 41 -3.89 -36.17 23.86
C ASN A 41 -4.91 -35.06 24.10
N ASP A 42 -5.88 -35.25 25.00
CA ASP A 42 -6.86 -34.23 25.39
C ASP A 42 -6.20 -33.03 26.05
N MET A 43 -5.19 -33.27 26.91
CA MET A 43 -4.39 -32.21 27.51
C MET A 43 -3.61 -31.41 26.44
N ILE A 44 -2.99 -32.10 25.48
CA ILE A 44 -2.26 -31.47 24.37
C ILE A 44 -3.22 -30.63 23.53
N LEU A 45 -4.39 -31.17 23.14
CA LEU A 45 -5.39 -30.46 22.34
C LEU A 45 -5.90 -29.21 23.05
N LYS A 46 -6.15 -29.30 24.36
CA LYS A 46 -6.56 -28.15 25.17
C LYS A 46 -5.47 -27.08 25.25
N HIS A 47 -4.20 -27.49 25.40
CA HIS A 47 -3.07 -26.57 25.41
C HIS A 47 -2.87 -25.90 24.06
N MET A 48 -2.92 -26.66 22.96
CA MET A 48 -2.80 -26.12 21.60
C MET A 48 -3.96 -25.15 21.29
N SER A 49 -5.18 -25.47 21.71
CA SER A 49 -6.33 -24.58 21.56
C SER A 49 -6.13 -23.27 22.33
N HIS A 50 -5.61 -23.33 23.56
CA HIS A 50 -5.31 -22.13 24.34
C HIS A 50 -4.21 -21.29 23.69
N ILE A 51 -3.13 -21.91 23.22
CA ILE A 51 -2.03 -21.23 22.52
C ILE A 51 -2.55 -20.52 21.27
N LEU A 52 -3.38 -21.19 20.46
CA LEU A 52 -3.96 -20.58 19.26
C LEU A 52 -4.84 -19.38 19.62
N HIS A 53 -5.69 -19.51 20.64
CA HIS A 53 -6.57 -18.43 21.10
C HIS A 53 -5.80 -17.20 21.61
N VAL A 54 -4.61 -17.39 22.19
CA VAL A 54 -3.75 -16.29 22.64
C VAL A 54 -2.97 -15.67 21.48
N LEU A 55 -2.45 -16.48 20.56
CA LEU A 55 -1.60 -16.01 19.46
C LEU A 55 -2.39 -15.30 18.35
N GLU A 56 -3.60 -15.75 18.06
CA GLU A 56 -4.46 -15.19 17.01
C GLU A 56 -4.67 -13.66 17.15
N PRO A 57 -5.13 -13.13 18.29
CA PRO A 57 -5.32 -11.68 18.44
C PRO A 57 -4.00 -10.92 18.40
N ILE A 58 -2.89 -11.51 18.86
CA ILE A 58 -1.56 -10.86 18.83
C ILE A 58 -1.09 -10.67 17.39
N ILE A 59 -1.24 -11.72 16.56
CA ILE A 59 -0.85 -11.67 15.15
C ILE A 59 -1.74 -10.68 14.40
N LEU A 60 -3.06 -10.74 14.62
CA LEU A 60 -4.02 -9.84 13.98
C LEU A 60 -3.70 -8.37 14.30
N ASN A 61 -3.54 -8.04 15.58
CA ASN A 61 -3.19 -6.68 16.02
C ASN A 61 -1.87 -6.19 15.39
N LYS A 62 -0.87 -7.07 15.27
CA LYS A 62 0.41 -6.72 14.65
C LYS A 62 0.25 -6.44 13.14
N ILE A 63 -0.60 -7.19 12.46
CA ILE A 63 -0.89 -6.98 11.03
C ILE A 63 -1.65 -5.67 10.85
N GLU A 64 -2.72 -5.44 11.60
CA GLU A 64 -3.53 -4.21 11.54
C GLU A 64 -2.68 -2.97 11.81
N HIS A 65 -1.83 -3.00 12.84
CA HIS A 65 -0.92 -1.90 13.13
C HIS A 65 0.06 -1.62 11.97
N ARG A 66 0.60 -2.67 11.33
CA ARG A 66 1.47 -2.49 10.17
C ARG A 66 0.72 -1.94 8.96
N LEU A 67 -0.51 -2.39 8.73
CA LEU A 67 -1.37 -1.91 7.66
C LEU A 67 -1.63 -0.41 7.83
N SER A 68 -2.13 -0.02 9.01
CA SER A 68 -2.40 1.39 9.34
C SER A 68 -1.17 2.27 9.18
N LYS A 69 0.01 1.82 9.67
CA LYS A 69 1.26 2.56 9.49
C LYS A 69 1.62 2.74 8.01
N THR A 70 1.39 1.70 7.19
CA THR A 70 1.70 1.75 5.76
C THR A 70 0.76 2.71 5.04
N GLU A 71 -0.54 2.68 5.36
CA GLU A 71 -1.54 3.61 4.80
C GLU A 71 -1.22 5.07 5.13
N LEU A 72 -0.79 5.35 6.35
CA LEU A 72 -0.36 6.70 6.74
C LEU A 72 0.83 7.19 5.90
N VAL A 73 1.82 6.32 5.66
CA VAL A 73 2.99 6.66 4.84
C VAL A 73 2.58 6.88 3.38
N ILE A 74 1.69 6.05 2.84
CA ILE A 74 1.15 6.22 1.48
C ILE A 74 0.48 7.59 1.36
N ASN A 75 -0.39 7.94 2.31
CA ASN A 75 -1.09 9.22 2.30
C ASN A 75 -0.12 10.41 2.43
N GLU A 76 0.90 10.32 3.29
CA GLU A 76 1.91 11.37 3.42
C GLU A 76 2.70 11.57 2.11
N LEU A 77 3.09 10.47 1.48
CA LEU A 77 3.82 10.52 0.20
C LEU A 77 2.96 11.08 -0.92
N ASP A 78 1.67 10.75 -0.96
CA ASP A 78 0.74 11.27 -1.97
C ASP A 78 0.56 12.79 -1.84
N VAL A 79 0.38 13.28 -0.62
CA VAL A 79 0.31 14.73 -0.34
C VAL A 79 1.60 15.42 -0.78
N ARG A 80 2.76 14.89 -0.40
CA ARG A 80 4.06 15.46 -0.80
C ARG A 80 4.27 15.45 -2.30
N LEU A 81 3.89 14.38 -2.98
CA LEU A 81 4.01 14.28 -4.44
C LEU A 81 3.13 15.35 -5.10
N ASN A 82 1.89 15.50 -4.64
CA ASN A 82 0.98 16.52 -5.13
C ASN A 82 1.52 17.94 -4.91
N ASP A 83 2.08 18.23 -3.74
CA ASP A 83 2.68 19.55 -3.46
C ASP A 83 3.87 19.85 -4.38
N ILE A 84 4.76 18.87 -4.57
CA ILE A 84 5.91 19.00 -5.49
C ILE A 84 5.41 19.20 -6.93
N GLU A 85 4.40 18.45 -7.34
CA GLU A 85 3.83 18.53 -8.68
C GLU A 85 3.23 19.92 -8.94
N ARG A 86 2.38 20.39 -8.02
CA ARG A 86 1.78 21.73 -8.08
C ARG A 86 2.84 22.82 -8.08
N TYR A 87 3.86 22.71 -7.24
CA TYR A 87 4.98 23.66 -7.25
C TYR A 87 5.69 23.66 -8.60
N ASN A 88 5.98 22.48 -9.16
CA ASN A 88 6.66 22.37 -10.44
C ASN A 88 5.81 22.88 -11.61
N ARG A 89 4.49 22.71 -11.57
CA ARG A 89 3.57 23.21 -12.60
C ARG A 89 3.05 24.63 -12.36
N SER A 90 3.47 25.29 -11.28
CA SER A 90 2.96 26.62 -10.90
C SER A 90 3.16 27.70 -11.97
N PHE A 91 4.20 27.56 -12.79
CA PHE A 91 4.52 28.47 -13.89
C PHE A 91 4.08 27.93 -15.26
N ASN A 92 3.43 26.77 -15.31
CA ASN A 92 2.96 26.20 -16.57
C ASN A 92 1.62 26.86 -16.97
N LEU A 93 1.56 27.35 -18.21
CA LEU A 93 0.33 27.79 -18.85
C LEU A 93 -0.27 26.68 -19.70
N ARG A 94 -1.59 26.48 -19.56
CA ARG A 94 -2.34 25.46 -20.29
C ARG A 94 -3.28 26.12 -21.30
N PHE A 95 -3.05 25.87 -22.58
CA PHE A 95 -3.90 26.35 -23.67
C PHE A 95 -4.75 25.20 -24.21
N LEU A 96 -6.06 25.41 -24.22
CA LEU A 96 -7.06 24.44 -24.68
C LEU A 96 -7.56 24.83 -26.07
N ASN A 97 -7.96 23.83 -26.87
CA ASN A 97 -8.58 24.02 -28.19
C ASN A 97 -7.73 24.85 -29.17
N VAL A 98 -6.41 24.84 -29.01
CA VAL A 98 -5.50 25.45 -29.98
C VAL A 98 -5.36 24.46 -31.15
N PRO A 99 -5.72 24.85 -32.40
CA PRO A 99 -5.57 24.01 -33.58
C PRO A 99 -4.15 23.45 -33.71
N VAL A 100 -4.03 22.27 -34.32
CA VAL A 100 -2.73 21.61 -34.55
C VAL A 100 -2.39 21.74 -36.01
N GLU A 101 -1.17 22.21 -36.29
CA GLU A 101 -0.63 22.29 -37.65
C GLU A 101 0.51 21.28 -37.81
N ARG A 102 0.70 20.79 -39.04
CA ARG A 102 1.64 19.68 -39.34
C ARG A 102 3.10 20.03 -39.02
N ASP A 103 3.45 21.30 -39.21
CA ASP A 103 4.80 21.85 -39.02
C ASP A 103 4.77 22.99 -37.98
N GLU A 104 3.93 22.86 -36.94
CA GLU A 104 3.80 23.89 -35.92
C GLU A 104 5.09 24.06 -35.10
N ASP A 105 5.45 25.31 -34.78
CA ASP A 105 6.33 25.64 -33.68
C ASP A 105 5.46 25.98 -32.44
N PRO A 106 5.44 25.13 -31.41
CA PRO A 106 4.66 25.37 -30.19
C PRO A 106 5.05 26.68 -29.50
N ILE A 107 6.33 27.07 -29.51
CA ILE A 107 6.80 28.29 -28.83
C ILE A 107 6.29 29.52 -29.57
N GLN A 108 6.46 29.57 -30.90
CA GLN A 108 5.87 30.62 -31.74
C GLN A 108 4.36 30.74 -31.53
N THR A 109 3.68 29.59 -31.44
CA THR A 109 2.23 29.54 -31.23
C THR A 109 1.83 30.17 -29.90
N VAL A 110 2.54 29.85 -28.82
CA VAL A 110 2.29 30.45 -27.49
C VAL A 110 2.56 31.95 -27.50
N ALA A 111 3.69 32.40 -28.07
CA ALA A 111 4.02 33.82 -28.18
C ALA A 111 2.94 34.58 -28.97
N ASN A 112 2.47 34.01 -30.08
CA ASN A 112 1.38 34.58 -30.88
C ASN A 112 0.06 34.67 -30.11
N ILE A 113 -0.25 33.67 -29.29
CA ILE A 113 -1.43 33.71 -28.41
C ILE A 113 -1.27 34.81 -27.36
N GLY A 114 -0.12 34.89 -26.69
CA GLY A 114 0.19 35.94 -25.72
C GLY A 114 0.01 37.33 -26.29
N TYR A 115 0.62 37.59 -27.46
CA TYR A 115 0.50 38.85 -28.18
C TYR A 115 -0.96 39.21 -28.50
N LYS A 116 -1.75 38.25 -29.00
CA LYS A 116 -3.19 38.45 -29.28
C LYS A 116 -4.02 38.75 -28.03
N LEU A 117 -3.58 38.28 -26.86
CA LEU A 117 -4.20 38.57 -25.57
C LEU A 117 -3.71 39.89 -24.94
N GLY A 118 -2.81 40.61 -25.61
CA GLY A 118 -2.21 41.85 -25.09
C GLY A 118 -1.13 41.60 -24.03
N LEU A 119 -0.61 40.37 -23.95
CA LEU A 119 0.50 40.02 -23.07
C LEU A 119 1.82 40.22 -23.81
N SER A 120 2.79 40.84 -23.14
CA SER A 120 4.16 40.97 -23.64
C SER A 120 4.96 39.72 -23.29
N ILE A 121 4.64 38.59 -23.93
CA ILE A 121 5.40 37.35 -23.81
C ILE A 121 6.39 37.31 -24.97
N ASP A 122 7.68 37.38 -24.67
CA ASP A 122 8.73 37.17 -25.66
C ASP A 122 9.15 35.70 -25.69
N TYR A 123 9.85 35.30 -26.75
CA TYR A 123 10.43 33.97 -26.91
C TYR A 123 11.36 33.58 -25.76
N CYS A 124 12.09 34.55 -25.22
CA CYS A 124 13.04 34.32 -24.13
C CYS A 124 12.34 34.02 -22.79
N ASP A 125 11.03 34.34 -22.69
CA ASP A 125 10.23 34.10 -21.50
C ASP A 125 9.65 32.68 -21.46
N ILE A 126 9.72 31.94 -22.58
CA ILE A 126 9.21 30.57 -22.71
C ILE A 126 10.38 29.60 -22.64
N GLU A 127 10.50 28.88 -21.53
CA GLU A 127 11.52 27.86 -21.32
C GLU A 127 11.27 26.63 -22.21
N ASN A 128 9.99 26.22 -22.32
CA ASN A 128 9.59 25.08 -23.13
C ASN A 128 8.10 25.16 -23.50
N ALA A 129 7.75 24.75 -24.73
CA ALA A 129 6.37 24.56 -25.14
C ALA A 129 6.20 23.25 -25.91
N HIS A 130 5.15 22.49 -25.59
CA HIS A 130 4.86 21.24 -26.27
C HIS A 130 3.38 20.85 -26.18
N ARG A 131 2.97 19.98 -27.11
CA ARG A 131 1.63 19.38 -27.10
C ARG A 131 1.60 18.17 -26.20
N ILE A 132 0.59 18.12 -25.33
CA ILE A 132 0.27 16.95 -24.54
C ILE A 132 -1.00 16.31 -25.12
N PRO A 133 -0.95 15.04 -25.52
CA PRO A 133 -2.14 14.34 -25.96
C PRO A 133 -3.15 14.32 -24.81
N ILE A 134 -4.41 14.63 -25.12
CA ILE A 134 -5.49 14.41 -24.16
C ILE A 134 -5.60 12.90 -24.02
N ARG A 135 -4.98 12.34 -22.97
CA ARG A 135 -5.42 11.06 -22.45
C ARG A 135 -6.85 11.31 -22.02
N LEU A 136 -7.81 10.78 -22.77
CA LEU A 136 -9.16 10.58 -22.26
C LEU A 136 -8.95 9.88 -20.92
N LEU A 137 -9.13 10.63 -19.83
CA LEU A 137 -9.31 10.07 -18.50
C LEU A 137 -10.32 8.97 -18.73
N ALA A 138 -9.94 7.71 -18.57
CA ALA A 138 -10.90 6.61 -18.62
C ALA A 138 -11.96 7.00 -17.59
N PRO A 139 -13.17 7.38 -18.03
CA PRO A 139 -14.22 7.58 -17.07
C PRO A 139 -14.69 6.17 -16.78
N ASP A 140 -14.52 5.72 -15.55
CA ASP A 140 -15.52 4.80 -15.02
C ASP A 140 -16.88 5.50 -15.24
N ASN A 141 -17.61 5.03 -16.25
CA ASN A 141 -19.00 5.39 -16.58
C ASN A 141 -19.35 6.82 -17.03
N ILE A 142 -18.72 7.38 -18.08
CA ILE A 142 -19.41 8.39 -18.91
C ILE A 142 -19.22 8.10 -20.39
N GLY A 143 -20.36 8.00 -21.09
CA GLY A 143 -20.54 7.56 -22.47
C GLY A 143 -19.49 8.02 -23.49
N SER A 144 -19.15 7.06 -24.35
CA SER A 144 -18.19 7.07 -25.46
C SER A 144 -18.49 8.05 -26.62
N SER A 145 -19.03 9.23 -26.35
CA SER A 145 -19.44 10.20 -27.39
C SER A 145 -18.49 11.41 -27.53
N LEU A 146 -17.71 11.77 -26.51
CA LEU A 146 -16.80 12.94 -26.57
C LEU A 146 -15.39 12.66 -27.13
N ALA A 147 -15.10 11.42 -27.55
CA ALA A 147 -13.74 11.00 -27.91
C ALA A 147 -13.22 11.49 -29.29
N LYS A 148 -14.02 12.22 -30.08
CA LYS A 148 -13.69 12.51 -31.50
C LYS A 148 -13.15 13.91 -31.80
N THR A 149 -13.07 14.83 -30.82
CA THR A 149 -12.65 16.24 -31.08
C THR A 149 -11.71 16.82 -30.02
N ALA A 150 -11.00 15.97 -29.28
CA ALA A 150 -10.07 16.41 -28.25
C ALA A 150 -8.75 16.86 -28.89
N HIS A 151 -8.63 18.15 -29.23
CA HIS A 151 -7.35 18.73 -29.66
C HIS A 151 -6.31 18.61 -28.54
N PRO A 152 -5.06 18.19 -28.84
CA PRO A 152 -4.03 18.09 -27.83
C PRO A 152 -3.79 19.45 -27.16
N VAL A 153 -3.55 19.40 -25.86
CA VAL A 153 -3.35 20.57 -25.01
C VAL A 153 -1.97 21.14 -25.30
N LEU A 154 -1.88 22.45 -25.53
CA LEU A 154 -0.59 23.12 -25.60
C LEU A 154 -0.20 23.57 -24.19
N ILE A 155 0.97 23.13 -23.72
CA ILE A 155 1.54 23.57 -22.45
C ILE A 155 2.79 24.38 -22.74
N ALA A 156 2.89 25.53 -22.08
CA ALA A 156 4.08 26.36 -22.05
C ALA A 156 4.56 26.52 -20.61
N ARG A 157 5.86 26.69 -20.41
CA ARG A 157 6.48 27.10 -19.16
C ARG A 157 7.37 28.30 -19.44
#